data_AF-U7UI31-F1
#
_entry.id   AF-U7UI31-F1
#
_cell.length_a   1.000
_cell.length_b   1.000
_cell.length_c   1.000
_cell.angle_alpha   90.00
_cell.angle_beta   90.00
_cell.angle_gamma   90.00
#
_symmetry.space_group_name_H-M   'P 1'
#
loop_
_entity.id
_entity.type
_entity.pdbx_description
1 polymer ?
#
loop_
_entity_poly.entity_id
_entity_poly.type
_entity_poly.pdbx_seq_one_letter_code
_entity_poly.pdbx_strand_id
1 'polypeptide(L)'
;MKKEELLELGLNEEQIQGVFKLNGQDINSIKSERDNLKSELEVANNKISDFEKINVDEIKSEIEKYKNEISDLKLNHSIENSLMKSKVKNPKAAKALLDMEVLKNSKNFDVDLETQINNLKKSDDYLFEVEGSSVGGAGSVNEPNVKDMTYSQMMEYLEKNPGAKI
;
A
#
# COMPACT_ATOMS: atom_id res chain seq x y z
N MET A 1 -23.13 -49.01 -39.39
CA MET A 1 -22.97 -50.30 -40.11
C MET A 1 -24.13 -51.20 -39.76
N LYS A 2 -24.73 -51.84 -40.77
CA LYS A 2 -25.86 -52.77 -40.64
C LYS A 2 -25.40 -54.20 -40.89
N LYS A 3 -26.15 -55.19 -40.39
CA LYS A 3 -25.80 -56.61 -40.52
C LYS A 3 -25.78 -57.04 -41.99
N GLU A 4 -26.72 -56.53 -42.78
CA GLU A 4 -26.90 -56.82 -44.20
C GLU A 4 -25.69 -56.39 -45.03
N GLU A 5 -25.15 -55.20 -44.75
CA GLU A 5 -23.96 -54.65 -45.41
C GLU A 5 -22.71 -55.52 -45.14
N LEU A 6 -22.62 -56.12 -43.94
CA LEU A 6 -21.48 -56.97 -43.56
C LEU A 6 -21.58 -58.38 -44.15
N LEU A 7 -22.81 -58.89 -44.32
CA LEU A 7 -23.07 -60.15 -45.03
C LEU A 7 -22.69 -60.01 -46.52
N GLU A 8 -23.05 -58.89 -47.17
CA GLU A 8 -22.67 -58.61 -48.57
C GLU A 8 -21.15 -58.51 -48.76
N LEU A 9 -20.41 -58.09 -47.73
CA LEU A 9 -18.94 -58.09 -47.71
C LEU A 9 -18.32 -59.48 -47.48
N GLY A 10 -19.14 -60.52 -47.34
CA GLY A 10 -18.71 -61.91 -47.21
C GLY A 10 -18.36 -62.34 -45.78
N LEU A 11 -18.71 -61.56 -44.76
CA LEU A 11 -18.53 -61.98 -43.36
C LEU A 11 -19.62 -62.96 -42.94
N ASN A 12 -19.27 -63.97 -42.15
CA ASN A 12 -20.23 -64.86 -41.51
C ASN A 12 -20.81 -64.26 -40.21
N GLU A 13 -21.85 -64.88 -39.65
CA GLU A 13 -22.55 -64.35 -38.47
C GLU A 13 -21.64 -64.18 -37.23
N GLU A 14 -20.69 -65.08 -37.02
CA GLU A 14 -19.76 -65.04 -35.89
C GLU A 14 -18.78 -63.87 -36.02
N GLN A 15 -18.24 -63.66 -37.22
CA GLN A 15 -17.39 -62.51 -37.54
C GLN A 15 -18.16 -61.19 -37.39
N ILE A 16 -19.42 -61.13 -37.82
CA ILE A 16 -20.29 -59.96 -37.67
C ILE A 16 -20.54 -59.63 -36.19
N GLN A 17 -20.80 -60.64 -35.35
CA GLN A 17 -20.94 -60.43 -33.90
C GLN A 17 -19.65 -59.87 -33.29
N GLY A 18 -18.48 -60.38 -33.71
CA GLY A 18 -17.18 -59.84 -33.30
C GLY A 18 -17.00 -58.37 -33.69
N VAL A 19 -17.34 -58.02 -34.93
CA VAL A 19 -17.29 -56.64 -35.44
C VAL A 19 -18.20 -55.71 -34.65
N PHE A 20 -19.46 -56.10 -34.38
CA PHE A 20 -20.35 -55.27 -33.57
C PHE A 20 -19.86 -55.09 -32.14
N LYS A 21 -19.24 -56.12 -31.55
CA LYS A 21 -18.65 -56.03 -30.22
C LYS A 21 -17.48 -55.04 -30.18
N LEU A 22 -16.54 -55.14 -31.12
CA LEU A 22 -15.38 -54.23 -31.22
C LEU A 22 -15.83 -52.79 -31.51
N ASN A 23 -16.69 -52.60 -32.51
CA ASN A 23 -17.23 -51.29 -32.83
C ASN A 23 -18.03 -50.68 -31.66
N GLY A 24 -18.75 -51.51 -30.89
CA GLY A 24 -19.42 -51.08 -29.66
C GLY A 24 -18.44 -50.60 -28.59
N GLN A 25 -17.30 -51.28 -28.44
CA GLN A 25 -16.22 -50.86 -27.54
C GLN A 25 -15.60 -49.53 -28.01
N ASP A 26 -15.28 -49.39 -29.29
CA ASP A 26 -14.72 -48.17 -29.87
C ASP A 26 -15.67 -46.98 -29.73
N ILE A 27 -16.96 -47.17 -30.06
CA ILE A 27 -17.98 -46.13 -29.90
C ILE A 27 -18.11 -45.68 -28.44
N ASN A 28 -18.07 -46.62 -27.49
CA ASN A 28 -18.15 -46.27 -26.08
C ASN A 28 -16.91 -45.49 -25.62
N SER A 29 -15.71 -45.91 -26.05
CA SER A 29 -14.45 -45.18 -25.76
C SER A 29 -14.50 -43.75 -26.32
N ILE A 30 -14.87 -43.60 -27.60
CA ILE A 30 -14.98 -42.29 -28.25
C ILE A 30 -16.04 -41.42 -27.56
N LYS A 31 -17.17 -42.00 -27.14
CA LYS A 31 -18.20 -41.26 -26.40
C LYS A 31 -17.66 -40.74 -25.08
N SER A 32 -16.95 -41.58 -24.32
CA SER A 32 -16.32 -41.21 -23.05
C SER A 32 -15.27 -40.10 -23.25
N GLU A 33 -14.39 -40.22 -24.24
CA GLU A 33 -13.41 -39.18 -24.56
C GLU A 33 -14.09 -37.87 -24.96
N ARG A 34 -15.13 -37.94 -25.80
CA ARG A 34 -15.91 -36.76 -26.22
C ARG A 34 -16.62 -36.09 -25.05
N ASP A 35 -17.17 -36.87 -24.11
CA ASP A 35 -17.82 -36.32 -22.91
C ASP A 35 -16.80 -35.66 -21.97
N ASN A 36 -15.62 -36.26 -21.81
CA ASN A 36 -14.51 -35.68 -21.05
C ASN A 36 -14.04 -34.36 -21.67
N LEU A 37 -13.74 -34.35 -22.98
CA LEU A 37 -13.32 -33.15 -23.70
C LEU A 37 -14.37 -32.04 -23.64
N LYS A 38 -15.66 -32.39 -23.73
CA LYS A 38 -16.75 -31.42 -23.60
C LYS A 38 -16.75 -30.78 -22.20
N SER A 39 -16.55 -31.58 -21.16
CA SER A 39 -16.45 -31.07 -19.78
C SER A 39 -15.23 -30.17 -19.59
N GLU A 40 -14.06 -30.56 -20.11
CA GLU A 40 -12.85 -29.74 -20.05
C GLU A 40 -13.02 -28.40 -20.78
N LEU A 41 -13.67 -28.42 -21.94
CA LEU A 41 -13.96 -27.22 -22.74
C LEU A 41 -14.91 -26.28 -21.98
N GLU A 42 -15.95 -26.81 -21.35
CA GLU A 42 -16.85 -26.02 -20.51
C GLU A 42 -16.11 -25.36 -19.33
N VAL A 43 -15.25 -26.11 -18.64
CA VAL A 43 -14.41 -25.58 -17.55
C VAL A 43 -13.45 -24.50 -18.07
N ALA A 44 -12.82 -24.71 -19.23
CA ALA A 44 -11.92 -23.75 -19.83
C ALA A 44 -12.66 -22.45 -20.22
N ASN A 45 -13.83 -22.55 -20.85
CA ASN A 45 -14.65 -21.40 -21.22
C ASN A 45 -15.11 -20.60 -20.00
N ASN A 46 -15.52 -21.29 -18.93
CA ASN A 46 -15.90 -20.61 -17.68
C ASN A 46 -14.73 -19.82 -17.09
N LYS A 47 -13.53 -20.41 -17.05
CA LYS A 47 -12.31 -19.71 -16.60
C LYS A 47 -11.97 -18.51 -17.48
N ILE A 48 -12.07 -18.65 -18.80
CA ILE A 48 -11.84 -17.53 -19.74
C ILE A 48 -12.83 -16.40 -19.48
N SER A 49 -14.11 -16.72 -19.31
CA SER A 49 -15.13 -15.71 -18.98
C SER A 49 -14.82 -14.99 -17.66
N ASP A 50 -14.30 -15.69 -16.66
CA ASP A 50 -13.88 -15.07 -15.40
C ASP A 50 -12.68 -14.14 -15.56
N PHE A 51 -11.73 -14.48 -16.45
CA PHE A 51 -10.61 -13.59 -16.79
C PHE A 51 -11.06 -12.36 -17.58
N GLU A 52 -12.02 -12.49 -18.50
CA GLU A 52 -12.56 -11.37 -19.27
C GLU A 52 -13.29 -10.33 -18.39
N LYS A 53 -13.82 -10.75 -17.23
CA LYS A 53 -14.41 -9.85 -16.24
C LYS A 53 -13.36 -8.99 -15.52
N ILE A 54 -12.08 -9.34 -15.60
CA ILE A 54 -11.01 -8.56 -14.99
C ILE A 54 -10.75 -7.33 -15.85
N ASN A 55 -11.13 -6.17 -15.34
CA ASN A 55 -10.84 -4.90 -15.97
C ASN A 55 -9.40 -4.47 -15.67
N VAL A 56 -8.48 -4.87 -16.55
CA VAL A 56 -7.05 -4.55 -16.42
C VAL A 56 -6.79 -3.04 -16.41
N ASP A 57 -7.60 -2.25 -17.12
CA ASP A 57 -7.43 -0.80 -17.20
C ASP A 57 -7.85 -0.10 -15.89
N GLU A 58 -8.89 -0.60 -15.23
CA GLU A 58 -9.28 -0.15 -13.89
C GLU A 58 -8.18 -0.45 -12.86
N ILE A 59 -7.62 -1.68 -12.89
CA ILE A 59 -6.50 -2.06 -12.02
C ILE A 59 -5.29 -1.14 -12.25
N LYS A 60 -4.93 -0.86 -13.51
CA LYS A 60 -3.82 0.06 -13.82
C LYS A 60 -4.09 1.48 -13.32
N SER A 61 -5.30 1.99 -13.53
CA SER A 61 -5.72 3.30 -13.04
C SER A 61 -5.61 3.40 -11.52
N GLU A 62 -6.07 2.37 -10.82
CA GLU A 62 -6.03 2.31 -9.36
C GLU A 62 -4.60 2.17 -8.82
N ILE A 63 -3.73 1.42 -9.51
CA ILE A 63 -2.29 1.36 -9.19
C ILE A 63 -1.63 2.74 -9.32
N GLU A 64 -1.87 3.46 -10.42
CA GLU A 64 -1.30 4.81 -10.60
C GLU A 64 -1.85 5.80 -9.57
N LYS A 65 -3.13 5.70 -9.22
CA LYS A 65 -3.72 6.48 -8.13
C LYS A 65 -3.03 6.21 -6.80
N TYR A 66 -2.90 4.95 -6.38
CA TYR A 66 -2.26 4.61 -5.11
C TYR A 66 -0.77 4.98 -5.09
N LYS A 67 -0.08 4.85 -6.21
CA LYS A 67 1.32 5.27 -6.35
C LYS A 67 1.48 6.77 -6.12
N ASN A 68 0.59 7.58 -6.70
CA ASN A 68 0.57 9.02 -6.50
C ASN A 68 0.23 9.37 -5.04
N GLU A 69 -0.80 8.75 -4.46
CA GLU A 69 -1.19 8.96 -3.06
C GLU A 69 -0.06 8.61 -2.08
N ILE A 70 0.62 7.49 -2.30
CA ILE A 70 1.78 7.08 -1.47
C ILE A 70 2.94 8.07 -1.61
N SER A 71 3.21 8.54 -2.84
CA SER A 71 4.27 9.51 -3.09
C SER A 71 3.97 10.83 -2.37
N ASP A 72 2.75 11.34 -2.51
CA ASP A 72 2.31 12.57 -1.86
C ASP A 72 2.30 12.41 -0.33
N LEU A 73 1.86 11.27 0.21
CA LEU A 73 1.89 10.99 1.65
C LEU A 73 3.32 11.01 2.20
N LYS A 74 4.26 10.32 1.54
CA LYS A 74 5.67 10.29 1.94
C LYS A 74 6.28 11.69 1.91
N LEU A 75 6.06 12.43 0.83
CA LEU A 75 6.52 13.80 0.68
C LEU A 75 5.99 14.69 1.82
N ASN A 76 4.67 14.66 2.02
CA ASN A 76 4.02 15.45 3.07
C ASN A 76 4.54 15.11 4.45
N HIS A 77 4.73 13.82 4.76
CA HIS A 77 5.23 13.36 6.04
C HIS A 77 6.67 13.79 6.28
N SER A 78 7.56 13.67 5.28
CA SER A 78 8.95 14.12 5.40
C SER A 78 9.07 15.62 5.61
N ILE A 79 8.25 16.41 4.91
CA ILE A 79 8.17 17.87 5.08
C ILE A 79 7.70 18.21 6.50
N GLU A 80 6.59 17.63 6.93
CA GLU A 80 6.02 17.89 8.25
C GLU A 80 6.99 17.52 9.37
N ASN A 81 7.66 16.37 9.28
CA ASN A 81 8.68 15.96 10.24
C ASN A 81 9.84 16.96 10.30
N SER A 82 10.30 17.47 9.15
CA SER A 82 11.42 18.42 9.09
C SER A 82 11.04 19.80 9.63
N LEU A 83 9.80 20.26 9.37
CA LEU A 83 9.26 21.49 9.94
C LEU A 83 9.07 21.38 11.45
N MET A 84 8.60 20.23 11.96
CA MET A 84 8.53 19.97 13.40
C MET A 84 9.90 19.96 14.06
N LYS A 85 10.89 19.27 13.47
CA LYS A 85 12.29 19.30 13.95
C LYS A 85 12.88 20.71 13.97
N SER A 86 12.41 21.56 13.07
CA SER A 86 12.83 22.96 12.98
C SER A 86 12.11 23.88 13.96
N LYS A 87 11.24 23.35 14.82
CA LYS A 87 10.45 24.10 15.83
C LYS A 87 9.62 25.22 15.21
N VAL A 88 8.94 24.92 14.11
CA VAL A 88 8.00 25.83 13.47
C VAL A 88 6.73 25.94 14.32
N LYS A 89 6.28 27.17 14.61
CA LYS A 89 5.06 27.44 15.39
C LYS A 89 3.79 26.89 14.75
N ASN A 90 3.71 26.91 13.42
CA ASN A 90 2.63 26.31 12.64
C ASN A 90 3.17 25.59 11.38
N PRO A 91 3.39 24.27 11.44
CA PRO A 91 3.91 23.49 10.31
C PRO A 91 3.06 23.60 9.05
N LYS A 92 1.73 23.72 9.18
CA LYS A 92 0.84 23.86 8.03
C LYS A 92 1.06 25.18 7.28
N ALA A 93 1.24 26.27 8.02
CA ALA A 93 1.52 27.58 7.43
C ALA A 93 2.91 27.63 6.78
N ALA A 94 3.94 27.14 7.47
CA ALA A 94 5.30 27.11 6.91
C ALA A 94 5.42 26.20 5.69
N LYS A 95 4.71 25.07 5.67
CA LYS A 95 4.64 24.17 4.51
C LYS A 95 4.11 24.87 3.26
N ALA A 96 3.15 25.79 3.42
CA ALA A 96 2.60 26.55 2.29
C ALA A 96 3.59 27.56 1.69
N LEU A 97 4.68 27.87 2.40
CA LEU A 97 5.75 28.78 1.95
C LEU A 97 6.93 28.02 1.32
N LEU A 98 6.90 26.69 1.32
CA LEU A 98 7.91 25.87 0.66
C LEU A 98 7.62 25.76 -0.84
N ASP A 99 8.68 25.71 -1.63
CA ASP A 99 8.61 25.46 -3.07
C ASP A 99 8.44 23.96 -3.32
N MET A 100 7.18 23.55 -3.40
CA MET A 100 6.78 22.16 -3.61
C MET A 100 7.19 21.63 -4.99
N GLU A 101 7.32 22.49 -6.01
CA GLU A 101 7.73 22.05 -7.34
C GLU A 101 9.22 21.66 -7.34
N VAL A 102 10.06 22.47 -6.70
CA VAL A 102 11.47 22.14 -6.50
C VAL A 102 11.63 20.88 -5.65
N LEU A 103 10.88 20.75 -4.55
CA LEU A 103 10.96 19.57 -3.68
C LEU A 103 10.50 18.29 -4.37
N LYS A 104 9.44 18.33 -5.19
CA LYS A 104 8.97 17.17 -5.98
C LYS A 104 9.98 16.72 -7.04
N ASN A 105 10.76 17.65 -7.59
CA ASN A 105 11.74 17.38 -8.63
C ASN A 105 13.18 17.26 -8.09
N SER A 106 13.36 17.29 -6.77
CA SER A 106 14.66 17.26 -6.14
C SER A 106 15.35 15.91 -6.32
N LYS A 107 16.66 15.94 -6.64
CA LYS A 107 17.52 14.75 -6.62
C LYS A 107 18.10 14.46 -5.24
N ASN A 108 18.09 15.44 -4.34
CA ASN A 108 18.60 15.35 -2.99
C ASN A 108 17.63 16.05 -2.03
N PHE A 109 16.50 15.38 -1.82
CA PHE A 109 15.32 15.95 -1.17
C PHE A 109 15.62 16.54 0.21
N ASP A 110 16.39 15.84 1.04
CA ASP A 110 16.68 16.27 2.41
C ASP A 110 17.48 17.58 2.44
N VAL A 111 18.48 17.71 1.56
CA VAL A 111 19.32 18.92 1.45
C VAL A 111 18.53 20.11 0.90
N ASP A 112 17.70 19.88 -0.11
CA ASP A 112 16.89 20.94 -0.71
C ASP A 112 15.81 21.43 0.27
N LEU A 113 15.19 20.51 1.02
CA LEU A 113 14.24 20.84 2.07
C LEU A 113 14.89 21.62 3.21
N GLU A 114 16.05 21.20 3.69
CA GLU A 114 16.79 21.91 4.74
C GLU A 114 17.18 23.33 4.27
N THR A 115 17.60 23.46 3.02
CA THR A 115 17.93 24.76 2.41
C THR A 115 16.72 25.69 2.39
N GLN A 116 15.55 25.19 1.96
CA GLN A 116 14.32 25.97 1.96
C GLN A 116 13.88 26.37 3.38
N ILE A 117 13.95 25.45 4.35
CA ILE A 117 13.63 25.76 5.75
C ILE A 117 14.59 26.82 6.33
N ASN A 118 15.88 26.73 6.03
CA ASN A 118 16.86 27.71 6.48
C ASN A 118 16.67 29.09 5.84
N ASN A 119 16.24 29.14 4.57
CA ASN A 119 15.85 30.39 3.93
C ASN A 119 14.59 30.98 4.59
N LEU A 120 13.60 30.14 4.89
CA LEU A 120 12.39 30.55 5.58
C LEU A 120 12.68 31.09 6.99
N LYS A 121 13.66 30.52 7.70
CA LYS A 121 14.13 31.05 9.01
C LYS A 121 14.72 32.46 8.89
N LYS A 122 15.31 32.81 7.74
CA LYS A 122 15.91 34.13 7.51
C LYS A 122 14.90 35.17 7.05
N SER A 123 13.92 34.77 6.22
CA SER A 123 12.89 35.68 5.71
C SER A 123 11.73 35.87 6.69
N ASP A 124 11.33 34.79 7.37
CA ASP A 124 10.13 34.69 8.19
C ASP A 124 10.46 34.09 9.57
N ASP A 125 11.43 34.70 10.25
CA ASP A 125 11.90 34.28 11.58
C ASP A 125 10.77 34.11 12.61
N TYR A 126 9.73 34.94 12.53
CA TYR A 126 8.55 34.92 13.39
C TYR A 126 7.77 33.61 13.32
N LEU A 127 7.91 32.80 12.26
CA LEU A 127 7.29 31.48 12.13
C LEU A 127 7.97 30.42 12.99
N PHE A 128 9.18 30.67 13.47
CA PHE A 128 9.98 29.72 14.24
C PHE A 128 10.01 30.10 15.72
N GLU A 129 10.09 29.09 16.57
CA GLU A 129 10.31 29.31 17.99
C GLU A 129 11.71 29.86 18.22
N VAL A 130 11.78 30.95 19.00
CA VAL A 130 13.04 31.49 19.49
C VAL A 130 13.47 30.64 20.68
N GLU A 131 14.74 30.27 20.77
CA GLU A 131 15.23 29.52 21.94
C GLU A 131 14.96 30.33 23.23
N GLY A 132 14.13 29.80 24.11
CA GLY A 132 13.67 30.46 25.34
C GLY A 132 12.28 31.13 25.26
N SER A 133 11.61 31.13 24.12
CA SER A 133 10.23 31.61 24.00
C SER A 133 9.24 30.50 24.27
N SER A 134 8.90 30.27 25.53
CA SER A 134 7.66 29.57 25.87
C SER A 134 6.48 30.43 25.41
N VAL A 135 5.68 29.92 24.48
CA VAL A 135 4.39 30.54 24.14
C VAL A 135 3.53 30.50 25.39
N GLY A 136 3.24 31.68 25.95
CA GLY A 136 2.48 31.86 27.17
C GLY A 136 1.07 31.25 27.08
N GLY A 137 0.93 30.05 27.62
CA GLY A 137 -0.31 29.62 28.24
C GLY A 137 -0.45 30.36 29.57
N ALA A 138 -1.57 31.03 29.78
CA ALA A 138 -1.91 31.59 31.07
C ALA A 138 -1.96 30.45 32.12
N GLY A 139 -1.00 30.42 33.04
CA GLY A 139 -1.03 29.51 34.18
C GLY A 139 0.34 29.06 34.68
N SER A 140 0.68 29.54 35.87
CA SER A 140 1.77 29.10 36.76
C SER A 140 3.18 29.63 36.46
N VAL A 141 3.64 30.41 37.42
CA VAL A 141 5.06 30.60 37.73
C VAL A 141 5.72 29.21 37.78
N ASN A 142 6.85 29.06 37.09
CA ASN A 142 7.67 27.85 37.13
C ASN A 142 8.24 27.66 38.55
N GLU A 143 7.50 26.99 39.42
CA GLU A 143 8.10 26.25 40.53
C GLU A 143 8.52 24.87 39.99
N PRO A 144 9.79 24.47 40.15
CA PRO A 144 10.25 23.14 39.76
C PRO A 144 9.42 22.07 40.47
N ASN A 145 8.96 21.05 39.73
CA ASN A 145 8.30 19.89 40.33
C ASN A 145 9.33 19.08 41.15
N VAL A 146 9.40 19.35 42.45
CA VAL A 146 10.31 18.71 43.41
C VAL A 146 10.22 17.18 43.46
N LYS A 147 9.14 16.58 42.93
CA LYS A 147 8.98 15.10 42.87
C LYS A 147 9.86 14.43 41.83
N ASP A 148 10.33 15.17 40.82
CA ASP A 148 11.13 14.63 39.72
C ASP A 148 12.63 14.93 39.89
N MET A 149 13.04 15.56 41.00
CA MET A 149 14.43 15.91 41.30
C MET A 149 15.12 14.80 42.08
N THR A 150 16.40 14.55 41.78
CA THR A 150 17.22 13.67 42.63
C THR A 150 17.40 14.29 44.02
N TYR A 151 17.64 13.46 45.05
CA TYR A 151 17.80 13.94 46.43
C TYR A 151 18.86 15.05 46.55
N SER A 152 19.97 14.94 45.82
CA SER A 152 21.02 15.96 45.78
C SER A 152 20.53 17.28 45.19
N GLN A 153 19.75 17.23 44.10
CA GLN A 153 19.17 18.42 43.48
C GLN A 153 18.09 19.06 44.37
N MET A 154 17.35 18.25 45.13
CA MET A 154 16.36 18.72 46.10
C MET A 154 17.00 19.49 47.26
N MET A 155 18.12 19.00 47.80
CA MET A 155 18.84 19.66 48.89
C MET A 155 19.41 21.01 48.45
N GLU A 156 20.00 21.08 47.25
CA GLU A 156 20.53 22.33 46.70
C GLU A 156 19.41 23.36 46.45
N TYR A 157 18.21 22.89 46.06
CA TYR A 157 17.04 23.73 45.89
C TYR A 157 16.53 24.32 47.22
N LEU A 158 16.44 23.50 48.27
CA LEU A 158 16.04 23.96 49.61
C LEU A 158 17.05 24.92 50.24
N GLU A 159 18.34 24.71 49.99
CA GLU A 159 19.41 25.58 50.48
C GLU A 159 19.33 26.98 49.84
N LYS A 160 19.02 27.04 48.54
CA LYS A 160 18.82 28.30 47.80
C LYS A 160 17.45 28.93 48.05
N ASN A 161 16.47 28.14 48.52
CA ASN A 161 15.08 28.58 48.74
C ASN A 161 14.55 28.08 50.10
N PRO A 162 15.02 28.67 51.23
CA PRO A 162 14.76 28.18 52.58
C PRO A 162 13.28 28.26 53.04
N GLY A 163 12.39 28.83 52.23
CA GLY A 163 10.95 28.89 52.47
C GLY A 163 10.11 27.90 51.64
N ALA A 164 10.73 27.09 50.78
CA ALA A 164 10.01 26.15 49.93
C ALA A 164 9.41 25.00 50.77
N LYS A 165 8.11 24.75 50.63
CA LYS A 165 7.44 23.58 51.22
C LYS A 165 7.46 22.43 50.22
N ILE A 166 7.87 21.26 50.70
CA ILE A 166 7.83 19.98 49.97
C ILE A 166 6.44 19.38 50.09
#